data_AF-A0A6C0ICW0-F1
#
_entry.id   AF-A0A6C0ICW0-F1
#
_cell.length_a   1.000
_cell.length_b   1.000
_cell.length_c   1.000
_cell.angle_alpha   90.00
_cell.angle_beta   90.00
_cell.angle_gamma   90.00
#
_symmetry.space_group_name_H-M   'P 1'
#
loop_
_entity.id
_entity.type
_entity.pdbx_description
1 polymer ?
#
loop_
_entity_poly.entity_id
_entity_poly.type
_entity_poly.pdbx_seq_one_letter_code
_entity_poly.pdbx_strand_id
1 'polypeptide(L)'
;MSERCTGSHFVQYAMLENFFIEYSRRHHHLRHFFGHENDMASYTEEEKQTMLMICVVRNPVEWVDSFFKRKHHVPPENRHDIERFLKREWYSIYEQGDKKGQEIMEDRHFLTKKRYPHLLALRETKHDYFLYLEKALHLFPHVLILKYEDLRDDYENTLESIQTRFQLRRKHPHEWKKIVRYKGTYHALYEKKPILLSPEIQDYIWAHVNLEQEKTMGYTHEGKKK
;
A
#
# COMPACT_ATOMS: atom_id res chain seq x y z
N MET A 1 -1.61 -0.93 -1.12
CA MET A 1 -1.12 -0.15 -2.26
C MET A 1 -1.53 1.31 -2.15
N SER A 2 -0.61 2.19 -2.51
CA SER A 2 -0.50 3.49 -1.86
C SER A 2 -1.40 4.56 -2.43
N GLU A 3 -2.60 4.68 -1.88
CA GLU A 3 -2.91 5.94 -1.21
C GLU A 3 -2.41 5.86 0.24
N ARG A 4 -2.19 7.01 0.86
CA ARG A 4 -1.79 7.07 2.28
C ARG A 4 -2.73 6.16 3.10
N CYS A 5 -2.17 5.28 3.96
CA CYS A 5 -2.86 4.35 4.93
C CYS A 5 -2.61 2.82 4.75
N THR A 6 -1.64 2.42 3.94
CA THR A 6 -1.30 0.98 3.72
C THR A 6 -0.42 0.35 4.80
N GLY A 7 0.24 1.15 5.63
CA GLY A 7 1.26 0.66 6.57
C GLY A 7 2.68 0.63 6.01
N SER A 8 2.93 1.19 4.82
CA SER A 8 4.26 1.23 4.20
C SER A 8 5.36 1.83 5.08
N HIS A 9 5.07 2.83 5.91
CA HIS A 9 6.03 3.35 6.89
C HIS A 9 6.38 2.31 7.96
N PHE A 10 5.40 1.58 8.49
CA PHE A 10 5.64 0.55 9.50
C PHE A 10 6.57 -0.54 8.95
N VAL A 11 6.29 -1.02 7.74
CA VAL A 11 7.14 -1.99 7.03
C VAL A 11 8.54 -1.41 6.80
N GLN A 12 8.65 -0.18 6.28
CA GLN A 12 9.95 0.47 6.08
C GLN A 12 10.78 0.51 7.37
N TYR A 13 10.20 0.98 8.48
CA TYR A 13 10.93 1.06 9.75
C TYR A 13 11.30 -0.32 10.27
N ALA A 14 10.41 -1.31 10.18
CA ALA A 14 10.71 -2.68 10.60
C ALA A 14 11.91 -3.24 9.81
N MET A 15 11.93 -3.04 8.49
CA MET A 15 13.01 -3.50 7.62
C MET A 15 14.32 -2.77 7.91
N LEU A 16 14.29 -1.44 8.04
CA LEU A 16 15.49 -0.63 8.32
C LEU A 16 16.06 -0.89 9.72
N GLU A 17 15.21 -1.16 10.71
CA GLU A 17 15.65 -1.44 12.07
C GLU A 17 16.35 -2.80 12.15
N ASN A 18 15.84 -3.80 11.43
CA ASN A 18 16.26 -5.19 11.63
C ASN A 18 17.29 -5.71 10.61
N PHE A 19 17.43 -5.09 9.44
CA PHE A 19 18.33 -5.54 8.38
C PHE A 19 19.36 -4.48 7.96
N PHE A 20 20.53 -4.94 7.51
CA PHE A 20 21.54 -4.11 6.85
C PHE A 20 21.12 -3.78 5.41
N ILE A 21 20.09 -2.95 5.28
CA ILE A 21 19.59 -2.43 4.01
C ILE A 21 19.48 -0.91 4.09
N GLU A 22 19.42 -0.28 2.92
CA GLU A 22 19.19 1.15 2.79
C GLU A 22 17.87 1.44 2.10
N TYR A 23 17.24 2.54 2.49
CA TYR A 23 16.03 2.99 1.83
C TYR A 23 16.39 3.91 0.65
N SER A 24 16.09 3.48 -0.58
CA SER A 24 16.32 4.31 -1.76
C SER A 24 15.39 5.53 -1.76
N ARG A 25 15.97 6.71 -1.54
CA ARG A 25 15.24 8.00 -1.61
C ARG A 25 14.90 8.40 -3.04
N ARG A 26 15.71 7.94 -4.01
CA ARG A 26 15.55 8.23 -5.45
C ARG A 26 14.17 7.82 -5.97
N HIS A 27 13.66 6.68 -5.49
CA HIS A 27 12.37 6.13 -5.92
C HIS A 27 11.26 6.32 -4.88
N HIS A 28 11.40 7.29 -3.97
CA HIS A 28 10.39 7.58 -2.95
C HIS A 28 9.03 8.00 -3.54
N HIS A 29 9.00 8.55 -4.75
CA HIS A 29 7.76 8.95 -5.42
C HIS A 29 6.83 7.75 -5.72
N LEU A 30 7.39 6.55 -5.93
CA LEU A 30 6.64 5.30 -6.16
C LEU A 30 5.85 4.83 -4.92
N ARG A 31 6.25 5.32 -3.74
CA ARG A 31 5.37 6.16 -2.91
C ARG A 31 3.91 6.06 -3.19
N HIS A 32 3.39 7.00 -3.93
CA HIS A 32 1.98 7.39 -3.95
C HIS A 32 1.30 6.98 -5.25
N PHE A 33 2.09 6.83 -6.31
CA PHE A 33 1.59 6.47 -7.61
C PHE A 33 2.72 5.88 -8.44
N PHE A 34 2.36 5.08 -9.44
CA PHE A 34 3.28 4.32 -10.28
C PHE A 34 2.66 4.08 -11.66
N GLY A 35 3.49 3.68 -12.61
CA GLY A 35 3.06 3.38 -13.98
C GLY A 35 3.26 4.51 -14.96
N HIS A 36 4.15 5.45 -14.64
CA HIS A 36 4.65 6.40 -15.61
C HIS A 36 5.74 5.74 -16.47
N GLU A 37 5.78 6.08 -17.75
CA GLU A 37 6.72 5.52 -18.74
C GLU A 37 8.18 5.63 -18.30
N ASN A 38 8.50 6.66 -17.49
CA ASN A 38 9.85 6.91 -16.99
C ASN A 38 10.16 6.27 -15.64
N ASP A 39 9.19 5.67 -14.94
CA ASP A 39 9.41 5.13 -13.60
C ASP A 39 10.48 4.03 -13.64
N MET A 40 10.35 3.10 -14.59
CA MET A 40 11.25 1.94 -14.71
C MET A 40 12.55 2.27 -15.45
N ALA A 41 12.52 3.20 -16.40
CA ALA A 41 13.71 3.68 -17.11
C ALA A 41 14.67 4.44 -16.18
N SER A 42 14.17 4.92 -15.04
CA SER A 42 14.96 5.65 -14.06
C SER A 42 15.92 4.77 -13.23
N TYR A 43 15.87 3.44 -13.36
CA TYR A 43 16.71 2.51 -12.59
C TYR A 43 17.96 2.10 -13.38
N THR A 44 19.11 2.12 -12.73
CA THR A 44 20.32 1.48 -13.26
C THR A 44 20.19 -0.04 -13.24
N GLU A 45 20.96 -0.75 -14.06
CA GLU A 45 20.99 -2.22 -14.02
C GLU A 45 21.43 -2.75 -12.65
N GLU A 46 22.37 -2.07 -11.99
CA GLU A 46 22.78 -2.41 -10.62
C GLU A 46 21.61 -2.26 -9.61
N GLU A 47 20.87 -1.15 -9.68
CA GLU A 47 19.69 -0.93 -8.84
C GLU A 47 18.64 -2.02 -9.09
N LYS A 48 18.42 -2.41 -10.35
CA LYS A 48 17.50 -3.49 -10.70
C LYS A 48 17.88 -4.82 -10.06
N GLN A 49 19.17 -5.17 -10.05
CA GLN A 49 19.64 -6.44 -9.50
C GLN A 49 19.73 -6.46 -7.96
N THR A 50 19.91 -5.31 -7.32
CA THR A 50 20.14 -5.24 -5.86
C THR A 50 18.92 -4.79 -5.06
N MET A 51 17.93 -4.18 -5.69
CA MET A 51 16.80 -3.59 -4.98
C MET A 51 15.73 -4.62 -4.63
N LEU A 52 15.40 -4.69 -3.34
CA LEU A 52 14.20 -5.35 -2.84
C LEU A 52 13.01 -4.40 -2.95
N MET A 53 12.06 -4.74 -3.82
CA MET A 53 10.78 -4.03 -3.94
C MET A 53 9.72 -4.71 -3.06
N ILE A 54 9.18 -3.97 -2.09
CA ILE A 54 8.11 -4.46 -1.21
C ILE A 54 6.81 -3.73 -1.52
N CYS A 55 5.86 -4.43 -2.12
CA CYS A 55 4.49 -3.97 -2.26
C CYS A 55 3.69 -4.30 -1.01
N VAL A 56 3.31 -3.28 -0.24
CA VAL A 56 2.48 -3.45 0.95
C VAL A 56 1.01 -3.41 0.58
N VAL A 57 0.33 -4.52 0.80
CA VAL A 57 -1.12 -4.68 0.65
C VAL A 57 -1.78 -4.72 2.02
N ARG A 58 -3.07 -4.39 2.05
CA ARG A 58 -3.88 -4.35 3.27
C ARG A 58 -5.26 -4.87 2.95
N ASN A 59 -5.91 -5.52 3.91
CA ASN A 59 -7.28 -5.97 3.80
C ASN A 59 -8.16 -4.82 3.27
N PRO A 60 -9.03 -5.06 2.26
CA PRO A 60 -9.74 -3.98 1.59
C PRO A 60 -10.63 -3.17 2.54
N VAL A 61 -11.26 -3.81 3.53
CA VAL A 61 -12.08 -3.13 4.54
C VAL A 61 -11.22 -2.30 5.48
N GLU A 62 -10.14 -2.87 6.05
CA GLU A 62 -9.23 -2.11 6.91
C GLU A 62 -8.58 -0.92 6.17
N TRP A 63 -8.31 -1.10 4.87
CA TRP A 63 -7.76 -0.04 4.02
C TRP A 63 -8.75 1.10 3.83
N VAL A 64 -9.99 0.82 3.40
CA VAL A 64 -11.04 1.84 3.21
C VAL A 64 -11.32 2.56 4.53
N ASP A 65 -11.51 1.83 5.62
CA ASP A 65 -11.78 2.40 6.94
C ASP A 65 -10.66 3.36 7.38
N SER A 66 -9.41 2.90 7.27
CA SER A 66 -8.26 3.73 7.61
C SER A 66 -8.15 4.96 6.71
N PHE A 67 -8.48 4.81 5.42
CA PHE A 67 -8.38 5.91 4.47
C PHE A 67 -9.48 6.95 4.68
N PHE A 68 -10.72 6.52 4.89
CA PHE A 68 -11.86 7.38 5.19
C PHE A 68 -11.69 8.16 6.51
N LYS A 69 -10.96 7.62 7.49
CA LYS A 69 -10.64 8.33 8.75
C LYS A 69 -9.68 9.51 8.57
N ARG A 70 -8.78 9.47 7.59
CA ARG A 70 -7.75 10.51 7.39
C ARG A 70 -7.98 11.38 6.17
N LYS A 71 -8.70 10.87 5.16
CA LYS A 71 -9.13 11.57 3.94
C LYS A 71 -8.05 12.38 3.21
N HIS A 72 -6.81 11.90 3.25
CA HIS A 72 -5.70 12.58 2.57
C HIS A 72 -5.89 12.59 1.06
N HIS A 73 -5.71 13.76 0.44
CA HIS A 73 -5.82 13.96 -1.01
C HIS A 73 -7.21 13.66 -1.60
N VAL A 74 -8.20 13.41 -0.76
CA VAL A 74 -9.57 13.11 -1.20
C VAL A 74 -10.23 14.39 -1.69
N PRO A 75 -10.94 14.37 -2.84
CA PRO A 75 -11.59 15.55 -3.37
C PRO A 75 -12.79 15.93 -2.49
N PRO A 76 -13.11 17.22 -2.31
CA PRO A 76 -14.09 17.68 -1.32
C PRO A 76 -15.43 16.96 -1.39
N GLU A 77 -15.91 16.70 -2.60
CA GLU A 77 -17.18 16.04 -2.89
C GLU A 77 -17.26 14.58 -2.41
N ASN A 78 -16.10 13.93 -2.20
CA ASN A 78 -16.00 12.56 -1.70
C ASN A 78 -15.77 12.51 -0.17
N ARG A 79 -15.63 13.65 0.50
CA ARG A 79 -15.32 13.71 1.95
C ARG A 79 -16.53 13.64 2.87
N HIS A 80 -17.74 13.81 2.36
CA HIS A 80 -18.94 13.99 3.19
C HIS A 80 -19.36 12.73 3.94
N ASP A 81 -19.49 11.62 3.22
CA ASP A 81 -19.99 10.35 3.74
C ASP A 81 -19.32 9.17 3.04
N ILE A 82 -19.45 7.99 3.62
CA ILE A 82 -18.78 6.78 3.14
C ILE A 82 -19.31 6.31 1.78
N GLU A 83 -20.57 6.59 1.44
CA GLU A 83 -21.13 6.21 0.15
C GLU A 83 -20.51 7.03 -0.97
N ARG A 84 -20.44 8.35 -0.80
CA ARG A 84 -19.78 9.25 -1.76
C ARG A 84 -18.29 8.90 -1.90
N PHE A 85 -17.64 8.63 -0.77
CA PHE A 85 -16.24 8.21 -0.75
C PHE A 85 -15.99 6.94 -1.59
N LEU A 86 -16.90 5.97 -1.52
CA LEU A 86 -16.75 4.70 -2.22
C LEU A 86 -17.22 4.75 -3.67
N LYS A 87 -18.31 5.46 -3.97
CA LYS A 87 -19.09 5.28 -5.22
C LYS A 87 -18.90 6.39 -6.26
N ARG A 88 -18.34 7.54 -5.88
CA ARG A 88 -18.12 8.65 -6.82
C ARG A 88 -16.82 8.49 -7.60
N GLU A 89 -16.76 9.17 -8.74
CA GLU A 89 -15.53 9.36 -9.50
C GLU A 89 -14.39 9.78 -8.56
N TRP A 90 -13.23 9.15 -8.74
CA TRP A 90 -12.10 9.26 -7.85
C TRP A 90 -10.89 9.87 -8.56
N TYR A 91 -10.28 10.84 -7.89
CA TYR A 91 -9.05 11.52 -8.26
C TYR A 91 -8.40 12.11 -7.00
N SER A 92 -7.10 12.36 -7.04
CA SER A 92 -6.39 12.97 -5.92
C SER A 92 -6.29 14.49 -6.08
N ILE A 93 -6.25 15.22 -4.96
CA ILE A 93 -6.01 16.66 -4.94
C ILE A 93 -4.83 17.06 -4.04
N TYR A 94 -4.18 18.17 -4.34
CA TYR A 94 -3.20 18.78 -3.42
C TYR A 94 -3.89 19.34 -2.18
N GLU A 95 -3.44 18.98 -0.99
CA GLU A 95 -4.05 19.45 0.27
C GLU A 95 -3.48 20.81 0.74
N GLN A 96 -2.28 21.17 0.26
CA GLN A 96 -1.47 22.30 0.74
C GLN A 96 -0.67 22.91 -0.43
N GLY A 97 -0.12 24.11 -0.19
CA GLY A 97 0.68 24.86 -1.17
C GLY A 97 -0.17 25.58 -2.24
N ASP A 98 0.50 26.16 -3.23
CA ASP A 98 -0.13 27.00 -4.26
C ASP A 98 -1.12 26.23 -5.15
N LYS A 99 -0.94 24.92 -5.25
CA LYS A 99 -1.84 24.02 -6.01
C LYS A 99 -3.00 23.49 -5.17
N LYS A 100 -3.21 23.94 -3.93
CA LYS A 100 -4.23 23.40 -3.03
C LYS A 100 -5.61 23.34 -3.71
N GLY A 101 -6.25 22.17 -3.63
CA GLY A 101 -7.55 21.89 -4.24
C GLY A 101 -7.49 21.52 -5.72
N GLN A 102 -6.36 21.73 -6.40
CA GLN A 102 -6.17 21.27 -7.77
C GLN A 102 -5.93 19.76 -7.79
N GLU A 103 -6.38 19.13 -8.86
CA GLU A 103 -6.17 17.71 -9.13
C GLU A 103 -4.67 17.41 -9.34
N ILE A 104 -4.23 16.28 -8.78
CA ILE A 104 -2.91 15.70 -9.02
C ILE A 104 -3.04 14.86 -10.29
N MET A 105 -2.65 15.42 -11.42
CA MET A 105 -2.83 14.81 -12.74
C MET A 105 -2.03 13.50 -12.89
N GLU A 106 -0.95 13.38 -12.15
CA GLU A 106 -0.09 12.21 -12.08
C GLU A 106 -0.78 11.01 -11.42
N ASP A 107 -1.76 11.24 -10.54
CA ASP A 107 -2.48 10.17 -9.83
C ASP A 107 -3.62 9.54 -10.66
N ARG A 108 -3.81 9.96 -11.91
CA ARG A 108 -4.81 9.39 -12.83
C ARG A 108 -4.44 7.99 -13.30
N HIS A 109 -5.40 7.27 -13.86
CA HIS A 109 -5.17 5.92 -14.40
C HIS A 109 -3.94 5.89 -15.33
N PHE A 110 -2.96 5.05 -15.01
CA PHE A 110 -1.62 5.14 -15.61
C PHE A 110 -1.62 4.90 -17.13
N LEU A 111 -2.49 4.03 -17.66
CA LEU A 111 -2.68 3.86 -19.11
C LEU A 111 -3.58 4.94 -19.75
N THR A 112 -4.84 5.06 -19.29
CA THR A 112 -5.86 5.88 -19.97
C THR A 112 -5.78 7.37 -19.65
N LYS A 113 -5.03 7.75 -18.61
CA LYS A 113 -4.95 9.10 -18.04
C LYS A 113 -6.31 9.70 -17.64
N LYS A 114 -7.33 8.85 -17.46
CA LYS A 114 -8.67 9.24 -16.97
C LYS A 114 -8.72 9.13 -15.44
N ARG A 115 -9.71 9.81 -14.84
CA ARG A 115 -10.11 9.57 -13.45
C ARG A 115 -10.69 8.17 -13.30
N TYR A 116 -10.70 7.67 -12.07
CA TYR A 116 -11.28 6.36 -11.79
C TYR A 116 -12.78 6.51 -11.59
N PRO A 117 -13.61 5.55 -12.05
CA PRO A 117 -15.05 5.62 -11.83
C PRO A 117 -15.42 5.59 -10.34
N HIS A 118 -14.58 4.95 -9.50
CA HIS A 118 -14.75 4.88 -8.05
C HIS A 118 -13.46 4.47 -7.33
N LEU A 119 -13.43 4.56 -5.99
CA LEU A 119 -12.25 4.25 -5.17
C LEU A 119 -11.76 2.80 -5.37
N LEU A 120 -12.67 1.84 -5.46
CA LEU A 120 -12.29 0.43 -5.62
C LEU A 120 -11.65 0.14 -6.99
N ALA A 121 -12.00 0.92 -8.03
CA ALA A 121 -11.35 0.82 -9.34
C ALA A 121 -9.90 1.34 -9.28
N LEU A 122 -9.63 2.39 -8.49
CA LEU A 122 -8.26 2.82 -8.20
C LEU A 122 -7.45 1.68 -7.55
N ARG A 123 -8.03 0.97 -6.57
CA ARG A 123 -7.36 -0.17 -5.95
C ARG A 123 -7.04 -1.26 -6.95
N GLU A 124 -8.02 -1.64 -7.78
CA GLU A 124 -7.86 -2.64 -8.83
C GLU A 124 -6.73 -2.27 -9.81
N THR A 125 -6.75 -1.04 -10.35
CA THR A 125 -5.69 -0.57 -11.25
C THR A 125 -4.32 -0.59 -10.59
N LYS A 126 -4.26 -0.27 -9.29
CA LYS A 126 -3.02 -0.36 -8.53
C LYS A 126 -2.53 -1.80 -8.39
N HIS A 127 -3.46 -2.73 -8.13
CA HIS A 127 -3.16 -4.15 -8.03
C HIS A 127 -2.63 -4.71 -9.36
N ASP A 128 -3.29 -4.39 -10.48
CA ASP A 128 -2.86 -4.80 -11.82
C ASP A 128 -1.42 -4.39 -12.11
N TYR A 129 -1.06 -3.16 -11.80
CA TYR A 129 0.30 -2.70 -12.04
C TYR A 129 1.35 -3.50 -11.26
N PHE A 130 1.12 -3.81 -9.99
CA PHE A 130 2.09 -4.60 -9.23
C PHE A 130 2.13 -6.05 -9.68
N LEU A 131 1.00 -6.64 -10.04
CA LEU A 131 0.99 -7.97 -10.64
C LEU A 131 1.70 -7.97 -11.99
N TYR A 132 1.59 -6.89 -12.76
CA TYR A 132 2.38 -6.68 -13.97
C TYR A 132 3.88 -6.54 -13.67
N LEU A 133 4.27 -5.77 -12.65
CA LEU A 133 5.67 -5.69 -12.22
C LEU A 133 6.22 -7.06 -11.80
N GLU A 134 5.46 -7.82 -11.02
CA GLU A 134 5.86 -9.14 -10.52
C GLU A 134 5.94 -10.18 -11.64
N LYS A 135 4.93 -10.24 -12.52
CA LYS A 135 4.76 -11.33 -13.48
C LYS A 135 5.32 -11.02 -14.87
N ALA A 136 5.28 -9.78 -15.32
CA ALA A 136 5.53 -9.45 -16.72
C ALA A 136 6.93 -8.87 -16.95
N LEU A 137 7.50 -8.17 -15.99
CA LEU A 137 8.70 -7.39 -16.25
C LEU A 137 10.01 -8.14 -15.99
N HIS A 138 10.07 -9.12 -15.07
CA HIS A 138 11.34 -9.76 -14.63
C HIS A 138 12.48 -8.75 -14.33
N LEU A 139 12.16 -7.45 -14.23
CA LEU A 139 13.13 -6.36 -14.19
C LEU A 139 13.80 -6.29 -12.83
N PHE A 140 13.12 -6.79 -11.79
CA PHE A 140 13.63 -6.87 -10.44
C PHE A 140 13.55 -8.33 -9.99
N PRO A 141 14.68 -8.99 -9.68
CA PRO A 141 14.69 -10.36 -9.18
C PRO A 141 14.16 -10.45 -7.74
N HIS A 142 13.98 -9.32 -7.06
CA HIS A 142 13.63 -9.26 -5.64
C HIS A 142 12.34 -8.46 -5.41
N VAL A 143 11.19 -9.05 -5.75
CA VAL A 143 9.87 -8.48 -5.48
C VAL A 143 9.15 -9.28 -4.39
N LEU A 144 8.51 -8.56 -3.47
CA LEU A 144 7.68 -9.11 -2.39
C LEU A 144 6.34 -8.38 -2.33
N ILE A 145 5.24 -9.13 -2.42
CA ILE A 145 3.93 -8.67 -1.95
C ILE A 145 3.81 -9.05 -0.49
N LEU A 146 3.64 -8.06 0.39
CA LEU A 146 3.55 -8.23 1.83
C LEU A 146 2.21 -7.72 2.34
N LYS A 147 1.43 -8.60 3.00
CA LYS A 147 0.26 -8.17 3.74
C LYS A 147 0.71 -7.41 4.98
N TYR A 148 0.12 -6.24 5.18
CA TYR A 148 0.36 -5.42 6.36
C TYR A 148 0.05 -6.19 7.65
N GLU A 149 -1.01 -7.01 7.61
CA GLU A 149 -1.47 -7.81 8.74
C GLU A 149 -0.45 -8.88 9.14
N ASP A 150 0.24 -9.53 8.19
CA ASP A 150 1.24 -10.55 8.50
C ASP A 150 2.37 -9.95 9.34
N LEU A 151 2.94 -8.81 8.94
CA LEU A 151 3.98 -8.15 9.73
C LEU A 151 3.43 -7.60 11.05
N ARG A 152 2.19 -7.12 11.09
CA ARG A 152 1.59 -6.56 12.31
C ARG A 152 1.33 -7.65 13.36
N ASP A 153 0.74 -8.75 12.93
CA ASP A 153 0.17 -9.78 13.81
C ASP A 153 1.15 -10.94 14.05
N ASP A 154 2.07 -11.21 13.10
CA ASP A 154 3.11 -12.22 13.19
C ASP A 154 4.49 -11.65 12.79
N TYR A 155 4.91 -10.64 13.55
CA TYR A 155 6.09 -9.80 13.25
C TYR A 155 7.37 -10.61 13.06
N GLU A 156 7.67 -11.52 13.99
CA GLU A 156 8.95 -12.23 14.03
C GLU A 156 9.04 -13.29 12.94
N ASN A 157 8.00 -14.10 12.73
CA ASN A 157 7.99 -15.08 11.65
C ASN A 157 7.94 -14.42 10.27
N THR A 158 7.25 -13.28 10.14
CA THR A 158 7.25 -12.51 8.89
C THR A 158 8.65 -12.01 8.56
N LEU A 159 9.37 -11.42 9.53
CA LEU A 159 10.75 -10.97 9.30
C LEU A 159 11.71 -12.13 9.03
N GLU A 160 11.57 -13.26 9.73
CA GLU A 160 12.34 -14.48 9.47
C GLU A 160 12.12 -15.00 8.05
N SER A 161 10.86 -15.01 7.58
CA SER A 161 10.52 -15.44 6.23
C SER A 161 11.11 -14.52 5.17
N ILE A 162 11.07 -13.20 5.39
CA ILE A 162 11.68 -12.21 4.49
C ILE A 162 13.21 -12.38 4.47
N GLN A 163 13.84 -12.54 5.64
CA GLN A 163 15.27 -12.78 5.73
C GLN A 163 15.69 -14.03 4.98
N THR A 164 14.99 -15.14 5.19
CA THR A 164 15.31 -16.42 4.56
C THR A 164 15.15 -16.33 3.05
N ARG A 165 14.05 -15.71 2.57
CA ARG A 165 13.75 -15.55 1.14
C ARG A 165 14.80 -14.70 0.41
N PHE A 166 15.26 -13.61 1.01
CA PHE A 166 16.16 -12.66 0.36
C PHE A 166 17.59 -12.67 0.92
N GLN A 167 17.91 -13.65 1.77
CA GLN A 167 19.20 -13.81 2.44
C GLN A 167 19.71 -12.52 3.11
N LEU A 168 18.79 -11.78 3.75
CA LEU A 168 19.13 -10.49 4.36
C LEU A 168 20.01 -10.68 5.60
N ARG A 169 21.00 -9.80 5.77
CA ARG A 169 21.82 -9.79 6.98
C ARG A 169 21.09 -9.06 8.12
N ARG A 170 20.86 -9.73 9.25
CA ARG A 170 20.32 -9.10 10.47
C ARG A 170 21.31 -8.09 11.05
N LYS A 171 20.77 -7.00 11.59
CA LYS A 171 21.47 -6.08 12.48
C LYS A 171 21.62 -6.62 13.90
N HIS A 172 20.61 -7.35 14.35
CA HIS A 172 20.53 -7.94 15.70
C HIS A 172 20.42 -9.46 15.58
N PRO A 173 21.51 -10.23 15.76
CA PRO A 173 21.51 -11.67 15.50
C PRO A 173 20.57 -12.49 16.40
N HIS A 174 20.32 -12.02 17.62
CA HIS A 174 19.63 -12.79 18.66
C HIS A 174 18.23 -12.28 19.02
N GLU A 175 17.76 -11.19 18.41
CA GLU A 175 16.45 -10.61 18.71
C GLU A 175 15.91 -9.77 17.56
N TRP A 176 14.59 -9.66 17.47
CA TRP A 176 13.90 -8.74 16.57
C TRP A 176 13.50 -7.46 17.31
N LYS A 177 13.90 -6.31 16.79
CA LYS A 177 13.48 -5.01 17.32
C LYS A 177 12.10 -4.64 16.77
N LYS A 178 11.11 -4.61 17.67
CA LYS A 178 9.72 -4.28 17.34
C LYS A 178 9.55 -2.77 17.19
N ILE A 179 8.86 -2.36 16.13
CA ILE A 179 8.46 -0.95 15.94
C ILE A 179 7.22 -0.67 16.78
N VAL A 180 7.42 -0.20 18.01
CA VAL A 180 6.33 0.11 18.96
C VAL A 180 5.69 1.47 18.73
N ARG A 181 6.36 2.37 17.99
CA ARG A 181 5.92 3.76 17.77
C ARG A 181 5.14 3.93 16.48
N TYR A 182 4.11 4.76 16.50
CA TYR A 182 3.32 5.09 15.32
C TYR A 182 4.21 5.68 14.23
N LYS A 183 4.25 5.01 13.06
CA LYS A 183 5.12 5.34 11.93
C LYS A 183 6.61 5.46 12.29
N GLY A 184 7.09 4.82 13.35
CA GLY A 184 8.50 4.85 13.75
C GLY A 184 9.04 6.21 14.23
N THR A 185 8.26 7.29 14.21
CA THR A 185 8.76 8.66 14.43
C THR A 185 8.02 9.45 15.51
N TYR A 186 6.79 9.09 15.87
CA TYR A 186 6.00 9.86 16.84
C TYR A 186 6.13 9.30 18.27
N HIS A 187 5.98 10.18 19.27
CA HIS A 187 5.92 9.82 20.69
C HIS A 187 4.70 8.97 21.09
N ALA A 188 3.82 8.61 20.15
CA ALA A 188 2.65 7.79 20.40
C ALA A 188 2.93 6.32 20.07
N LEU A 189 2.51 5.42 20.95
CA LEU A 189 2.50 3.99 20.69
C LEU A 189 1.52 3.66 19.54
N TYR A 190 1.84 2.64 18.76
CA TYR A 190 0.90 2.14 17.77
C TYR A 190 -0.23 1.38 18.47
N GLU A 191 -1.47 1.75 18.17
CA GLU A 191 -2.67 1.03 18.60
C GLU A 191 -3.52 0.68 17.37
N LYS A 192 -3.92 -0.59 17.28
CA LYS A 192 -4.87 -1.04 16.25
C LYS A 192 -6.22 -0.39 16.54
N LYS A 193 -6.67 0.45 15.62
CA LYS A 193 -7.99 1.09 15.72
C LYS A 193 -9.08 0.11 15.30
N PRO A 194 -10.25 0.10 15.97
CA PRO A 194 -11.39 -0.69 15.52
C PRO A 194 -11.89 -0.19 14.16
N ILE A 195 -12.41 -1.11 13.36
CA ILE A 195 -13.11 -0.78 12.11
C ILE A 195 -14.44 -0.10 12.49
N LEU A 196 -14.71 1.07 11.89
CA LEU A 196 -15.93 1.84 12.17
C LEU A 196 -16.97 1.72 11.04
N LEU A 197 -16.62 1.06 9.94
CA LEU A 197 -17.54 0.80 8.83
C LEU A 197 -18.62 -0.19 9.26
N SER A 198 -19.88 0.09 8.94
CA SER A 198 -20.99 -0.83 9.22
C SER A 198 -20.84 -2.13 8.42
N PRO A 199 -21.43 -3.25 8.88
CA PRO A 199 -21.38 -4.52 8.15
C PRO A 199 -21.82 -4.41 6.68
N GLU A 200 -22.85 -3.61 6.40
CA GLU A 200 -23.38 -3.40 5.04
C GLU A 200 -22.34 -2.75 4.13
N ILE A 201 -21.56 -1.80 4.65
CA ILE A 201 -20.45 -1.18 3.91
C ILE A 201 -19.30 -2.17 3.71
N GLN A 202 -19.01 -3.01 4.70
CA GLN A 202 -17.96 -4.03 4.58
C GLN A 202 -18.33 -5.05 3.49
N ASP A 203 -19.58 -5.50 3.47
CA ASP A 203 -20.11 -6.41 2.45
C ASP A 203 -20.11 -5.74 1.07
N TYR A 204 -20.47 -4.46 0.99
CA TYR A 204 -20.36 -3.67 -0.24
C TYR A 204 -18.93 -3.65 -0.78
N ILE A 205 -17.93 -3.39 0.07
CA ILE A 205 -16.52 -3.38 -0.35
C ILE A 205 -16.13 -4.73 -0.93
N TRP A 206 -16.44 -5.83 -0.23
CA TRP A 206 -16.11 -7.18 -0.70
C TRP A 206 -16.81 -7.57 -2.00
N ALA A 207 -18.05 -7.10 -2.20
CA ALA A 207 -18.80 -7.34 -3.43
C ALA A 207 -18.26 -6.58 -4.65
N HIS A 208 -17.46 -5.53 -4.45
CA HIS A 208 -17.01 -4.62 -5.53
C HIS A 208 -15.49 -4.57 -5.71
N VAL A 209 -14.70 -5.30 -4.92
CA VAL A 209 -13.28 -5.53 -5.20
C VAL A 209 -13.11 -6.69 -6.19
N ASN A 210 -12.02 -6.67 -6.95
CA ASN A 210 -11.65 -7.78 -7.82
C ASN A 210 -11.15 -8.96 -6.97
N LEU A 211 -12.03 -9.95 -6.72
CA LEU A 211 -11.74 -11.07 -5.82
C LEU A 211 -10.54 -11.93 -6.25
N GLU A 212 -10.31 -12.08 -7.56
CA GLU A 212 -9.15 -12.85 -8.07
C GLU A 212 -7.83 -12.12 -7.77
N GLN A 213 -7.80 -10.80 -7.92
CA GLN A 213 -6.66 -10.00 -7.49
C GLN A 213 -6.47 -10.08 -5.98
N GLU A 214 -7.52 -9.88 -5.19
CA GLU A 214 -7.44 -9.94 -3.72
C GLU A 214 -6.91 -11.31 -3.25
N LYS A 215 -7.37 -12.39 -3.86
CA LYS A 215 -6.87 -13.75 -3.60
C LYS A 215 -5.39 -13.89 -3.94
N THR A 216 -4.94 -13.32 -5.06
CA THR A 216 -3.52 -13.27 -5.42
C THR A 216 -2.70 -12.49 -4.39
N MET A 217 -3.29 -11.45 -3.78
CA MET A 217 -2.69 -10.66 -2.70
C MET A 217 -2.79 -11.34 -1.31
N GLY A 218 -3.34 -12.55 -1.22
CA GLY A 218 -3.47 -13.32 0.02
C GLY A 218 -4.69 -12.98 0.87
N TYR A 219 -5.73 -12.39 0.27
CA TYR A 219 -7.00 -12.09 0.92
C TYR A 219 -8.14 -12.91 0.32
N THR A 220 -8.92 -13.55 1.18
CA THR A 220 -10.15 -14.26 0.80
C THR A 220 -11.32 -13.67 1.58
N HIS A 221 -12.48 -13.52 0.90
CA HIS A 221 -13.72 -13.22 1.61
C HIS A 221 -14.24 -14.52 2.22
N GLU A 222 -14.05 -14.69 3.53
CA GLU A 222 -14.80 -15.68 4.29
C GLU A 222 -16.22 -15.15 4.42
N GLY A 223 -17.05 -15.44 3.42
CA GLY A 223 -18.47 -15.11 3.49
C GLY A 223 -19.02 -15.64 4.80
N LYS A 224 -19.78 -14.83 5.54
CA LYS A 224 -20.54 -15.32 6.68
C LYS A 224 -21.36 -16.50 6.17
N LYS A 225 -21.05 -17.72 6.62
CA LYS A 225 -21.98 -18.84 6.51
C LYS A 225 -23.28 -18.36 7.17
N LYS A 226 -24.28 -18.06 6.35
CA LYS A 226 -25.63 -17.76 6.82
C LYS A 226 -26.19 -18.97 7.53
#